data_AF-R5L139-F1
#
_entry.id   AF-R5L139-F1
#
_cell.length_a   1.000
_cell.length_b   1.000
_cell.length_c   1.000
_cell.angle_alpha   90.00
_cell.angle_beta   90.00
_cell.angle_gamma   90.00
#
_symmetry.space_group_name_H-M   'P 1'
#
loop_
_entity.id
_entity.type
_entity.pdbx_description
1 polymer ?
#
loop_
_entity_poly.entity_id
_entity_poly.type
_entity_poly.pdbx_seq_one_letter_code
_entity_poly.pdbx_strand_id
1 'polypeptide(L)'
;MFVDYNGHSFGSLVTTFFVYGLLFASGALLIYFLVALVVSALTNTTFSFSLPSFSSSNTSAASKADAAIRSAISNNKYTKYWEAKRTNGYVVLGRPLTFRDAMQRVKGGSDVFASSHANALTLAYSITSSPIGPEIDQGKLFSDGYYYHYHINRQKKAHIFFLFY
;
A
#
# COMPACT_ATOMS: atom_id res chain seq x y z
N MET A 1 -9.45 -36.22 -5.64
CA MET A 1 -8.18 -35.90 -4.95
C MET A 1 -7.30 -37.14 -5.07
N PHE A 2 -6.19 -37.05 -5.80
CA PHE A 2 -5.28 -38.20 -5.98
C PHE A 2 -4.39 -38.33 -4.74
N VAL A 3 -4.53 -39.46 -4.05
CA VAL A 3 -3.77 -39.87 -2.86
C VAL A 3 -3.04 -41.15 -3.25
N ASP A 4 -1.74 -41.24 -2.98
CA ASP A 4 -0.96 -42.44 -3.31
C ASP A 4 -1.27 -43.63 -2.38
N TYR A 5 -0.73 -44.81 -2.69
CA TYR A 5 -0.93 -46.04 -1.92
C TYR A 5 -0.45 -45.95 -0.45
N ASN A 6 0.36 -44.94 -0.13
CA ASN A 6 0.87 -44.66 1.21
C ASN A 6 0.08 -43.56 1.95
N GLY A 7 -1.03 -43.06 1.37
CA GLY A 7 -1.89 -42.07 2.00
C GLY A 7 -1.38 -40.63 1.86
N HIS A 8 -0.37 -40.36 1.02
CA HIS A 8 0.12 -39.01 0.79
C HIS A 8 -0.72 -38.30 -0.28
N SER A 9 -1.24 -37.11 0.06
CA SER A 9 -1.87 -36.23 -0.91
C SER A 9 -0.82 -35.67 -1.87
N PHE A 10 -1.13 -35.58 -3.17
CA PHE A 10 -0.21 -35.09 -4.20
C PHE A 10 0.44 -33.72 -3.86
N GLY A 11 -0.28 -32.85 -3.14
CA GLY A 11 0.25 -31.56 -2.67
C GLY A 11 1.35 -31.67 -1.60
N SER A 12 1.37 -32.73 -0.79
CA SER A 12 2.40 -32.96 0.24
C SER A 12 3.75 -33.29 -0.39
N LEU A 13 3.77 -34.10 -1.44
CA LEU A 13 5.00 -34.48 -2.15
C LEU A 13 5.65 -33.28 -2.85
N VAL A 14 4.86 -32.47 -3.57
CA VAL A 14 5.36 -31.26 -4.25
C VAL A 14 5.98 -30.26 -3.27
N THR A 15 5.32 -30.04 -2.13
CA THR A 15 5.82 -29.15 -1.08
C THR A 15 7.13 -29.66 -0.49
N THR A 16 7.23 -30.97 -0.26
CA THR A 16 8.41 -31.62 0.29
C THR A 16 9.60 -31.51 -0.66
N PHE A 17 9.43 -31.82 -1.95
CA PHE A 17 10.50 -31.66 -2.96
C PHE A 17 10.93 -30.20 -3.14
N PHE A 18 9.99 -29.25 -3.09
CA PHE A 18 10.31 -27.83 -3.21
C PHE A 18 11.13 -27.32 -2.01
N VAL A 19 10.74 -27.68 -0.78
CA VAL A 19 11.45 -27.29 0.45
C VAL A 19 12.84 -27.90 0.49
N TYR A 20 12.99 -29.20 0.18
CA TYR A 20 14.31 -29.83 0.13
C TYR A 20 15.17 -29.28 -1.01
N GLY A 21 14.60 -28.94 -2.15
CA GLY A 21 15.30 -28.27 -3.25
C GLY A 21 15.85 -26.89 -2.86
N LEU A 22 15.06 -26.10 -2.13
CA LEU A 22 15.47 -24.79 -1.61
C LEU A 22 16.58 -24.89 -0.55
N LEU A 23 16.49 -25.88 0.34
CA LEU A 23 17.53 -26.14 1.34
C LEU A 23 18.83 -26.62 0.67
N PHE A 24 18.73 -27.50 -0.31
CA PHE A 24 19.90 -27.96 -1.07
C PHE A 24 20.55 -26.82 -1.86
N ALA A 25 19.75 -26.01 -2.55
CA ALA A 25 20.24 -24.86 -3.31
C ALA A 25 20.92 -23.82 -2.39
N SER A 26 20.32 -23.51 -1.23
CA SER A 26 20.92 -22.56 -0.28
C SER A 26 22.20 -23.10 0.35
N GLY A 27 22.27 -24.40 0.66
CA GLY A 27 23.49 -25.05 1.12
C GLY A 27 24.62 -25.02 0.07
N ALA A 28 24.30 -25.33 -1.19
CA ALA A 28 25.27 -25.28 -2.29
C ALA A 28 25.81 -23.85 -2.53
N LEU A 29 24.94 -22.84 -2.41
CA LEU A 29 25.31 -21.44 -2.56
C LEU A 29 26.24 -20.96 -1.42
N LEU A 30 25.98 -21.41 -0.19
CA LEU A 30 26.84 -21.14 0.97
C LEU A 30 28.22 -21.78 0.81
N ILE A 31 28.27 -23.04 0.37
CA ILE A 31 29.54 -23.75 0.13
C ILE A 31 30.35 -23.05 -0.97
N TYR A 32 29.69 -22.68 -2.08
CA TYR A 32 30.33 -21.92 -3.15
C TYR A 32 30.91 -20.59 -2.64
N PHE A 33 30.19 -19.87 -1.79
CA PHE A 33 30.64 -18.60 -1.21
C PHE A 33 31.87 -18.78 -0.31
N LEU A 34 31.90 -19.83 0.52
CA LEU A 34 33.05 -20.15 1.38
C LEU A 34 34.29 -20.53 0.55
N VAL A 35 34.12 -21.34 -0.49
CA VAL A 35 35.23 -21.70 -1.40
C VAL A 35 35.74 -20.48 -2.16
N ALA A 36 34.84 -19.65 -2.69
CA ALA A 36 35.20 -18.41 -3.38
C ALA A 36 35.96 -17.44 -2.47
N LEU A 37 35.56 -17.33 -1.20
CA LEU A 37 36.25 -16.52 -0.19
C LEU A 37 37.67 -17.04 0.08
N VAL A 38 37.84 -18.34 0.28
CA VAL A 38 39.18 -18.96 0.48
C VAL A 38 40.07 -18.75 -0.74
N VAL A 39 39.55 -18.96 -1.95
CA VAL A 39 40.30 -18.72 -3.19
C VAL A 39 40.69 -17.25 -3.31
N SER A 40 39.76 -16.32 -3.08
CA SER A 40 40.03 -14.87 -3.14
C SER A 40 41.12 -14.41 -2.17
N ALA A 41 41.18 -15.01 -0.96
CA ALA A 41 42.22 -14.73 0.03
C ALA A 41 43.60 -15.28 -0.37
N LEU A 42 43.63 -16.41 -1.11
CA LEU A 42 44.87 -17.02 -1.60
C LEU A 42 45.40 -16.32 -2.86
N THR A 43 44.51 -15.81 -3.72
CA THR A 43 44.88 -15.25 -5.03
C THR A 43 44.90 -13.72 -5.05
N ASN A 44 44.70 -13.04 -3.90
CA ASN A 44 44.57 -11.58 -3.76
C ASN A 44 43.59 -10.95 -4.76
N THR A 45 42.62 -11.73 -5.25
CA THR A 45 41.68 -11.29 -6.27
C THR A 45 40.39 -10.88 -5.58
N THR A 46 40.09 -9.58 -5.61
CA THR A 46 38.87 -9.05 -5.03
C THR A 46 37.67 -9.44 -5.89
N PHE A 47 36.82 -10.33 -5.39
CA PHE A 47 35.52 -10.61 -5.99
C PHE A 47 34.56 -9.46 -5.70
N SER A 48 34.13 -8.74 -6.74
CA SER A 48 33.08 -7.74 -6.66
C SER A 48 31.75 -8.40 -7.02
N PHE A 49 30.90 -8.62 -6.02
CA PHE A 49 29.53 -9.07 -6.23
C PHE A 49 28.64 -7.83 -6.41
N SER A 50 28.19 -7.57 -7.63
CA SER A 50 27.13 -6.58 -7.84
C SER A 50 25.80 -7.22 -7.41
N LEU A 51 25.30 -6.83 -6.23
CA LEU A 51 23.90 -7.06 -5.90
C LEU A 51 23.04 -6.46 -7.02
N PRO A 52 21.98 -7.15 -7.50
CA PRO A 52 21.04 -6.52 -8.40
C PRO A 52 20.47 -5.28 -7.70
N SER A 53 20.73 -4.10 -8.25
CA SER A 53 20.02 -2.90 -7.83
C SER A 53 18.56 -3.10 -8.21
N PHE A 54 17.71 -3.32 -7.20
CA PHE A 54 16.29 -3.04 -7.34
C PHE A 54 16.16 -1.52 -7.44
N SER A 55 16.37 -1.01 -8.65
CA SER A 55 16.06 0.36 -8.98
C SER A 55 14.55 0.52 -8.80
N SER A 56 14.11 1.20 -7.73
CA SER A 56 12.77 1.80 -7.66
C SER A 56 12.67 2.91 -8.71
N SER A 57 12.75 2.53 -9.98
CA SER A 57 12.67 3.45 -11.11
C SER A 57 11.20 3.66 -11.44
N ASN A 58 10.80 4.93 -11.33
CA ASN A 58 9.46 5.49 -11.54
C ASN A 58 8.47 5.27 -10.38
N THR A 59 8.72 5.90 -9.22
CA THR A 59 7.58 6.32 -8.40
C THR A 59 6.77 7.32 -9.23
N SER A 60 5.65 6.81 -9.77
CA SER A 60 4.68 7.61 -10.51
C SER A 60 4.28 8.84 -9.69
N ALA A 61 3.78 9.91 -10.34
CA ALA A 61 3.28 11.07 -9.60
C ALA A 61 2.22 10.67 -8.54
N ALA A 62 1.43 9.64 -8.83
CA ALA A 62 0.49 9.03 -7.90
C ALA A 62 1.18 8.37 -6.69
N SER A 63 2.25 7.60 -6.90
CA SER A 63 3.04 6.97 -5.83
C SER A 63 3.69 8.00 -4.91
N LYS A 64 4.23 9.09 -5.48
CA LYS A 64 4.78 10.20 -4.69
C LYS A 64 3.70 10.93 -3.88
N ALA A 65 2.53 11.16 -4.48
CA ALA A 65 1.40 11.76 -3.79
C ALA A 65 0.87 10.87 -2.66
N ASP A 66 0.81 9.55 -2.87
CA ASP A 66 0.40 8.58 -1.85
C ASP A 66 1.39 8.54 -0.67
N ALA A 67 2.69 8.50 -0.95
CA ALA A 67 3.71 8.58 0.09
C ALA A 67 3.61 9.89 0.89
N ALA A 68 3.33 11.02 0.22
CA ALA A 68 3.13 12.31 0.87
C ALA A 68 1.86 12.31 1.74
N ILE A 69 0.75 11.71 1.28
CA ILE A 69 -0.48 11.55 2.06
C ILE A 69 -0.20 10.75 3.34
N ARG A 70 0.41 9.58 3.20
CA ARG A 70 0.74 8.70 4.33
C ARG A 70 1.63 9.40 5.34
N SER A 71 2.67 10.09 4.86
CA SER A 71 3.59 10.86 5.69
C SER A 71 2.89 12.02 6.42
N ALA A 72 2.04 12.78 5.73
CA ALA A 72 1.30 13.88 6.35
C ALA A 72 0.36 13.40 7.46
N ILE A 73 -0.32 12.28 7.25
CA ILE A 73 -1.23 11.68 8.24
C ILE A 73 -0.46 11.07 9.41
N SER A 74 0.66 10.38 9.15
CA SER A 74 1.47 9.76 10.21
C SER A 74 2.17 10.79 11.09
N ASN A 75 2.65 11.89 10.49
CA ASN A 75 3.43 12.91 11.19
C ASN A 75 2.56 13.89 11.99
N ASN A 76 1.29 14.08 11.61
CA ASN A 76 0.43 15.08 12.22
C ASN A 76 -0.75 14.45 12.97
N LYS A 77 -0.50 14.03 14.21
CA LYS A 77 -1.47 13.36 15.09
C LYS A 77 -2.68 14.21 15.47
N TYR A 78 -2.56 15.53 15.45
CA TYR A 78 -3.61 16.45 15.89
C TYR A 78 -4.53 16.89 14.76
N THR A 79 -4.04 16.87 13.53
CA THR A 79 -4.85 17.22 12.36
C THR A 79 -5.71 16.03 11.96
N LYS A 80 -7.01 16.26 11.84
CA LYS A 80 -7.97 15.22 11.46
C LYS A 80 -8.39 15.27 10.00
N TYR A 81 -8.29 16.46 9.37
CA TYR A 81 -8.81 16.72 8.04
C TYR A 81 -7.85 17.57 7.22
N TRP A 82 -7.83 17.34 5.90
CA TRP A 82 -7.08 18.11 4.92
C TRP A 82 -7.94 18.39 3.70
N GLU A 83 -7.62 19.45 2.98
CA GLU A 83 -8.15 19.63 1.63
C GLU A 83 -7.69 18.48 0.74
N ALA A 84 -8.60 17.89 -0.04
CA ALA A 84 -8.25 16.95 -1.09
C ALA A 84 -8.52 17.56 -2.46
N LYS A 85 -7.64 17.26 -3.42
CA LYS A 85 -7.85 17.57 -4.84
C LYS A 85 -7.50 16.34 -5.67
N ARG A 86 -8.42 15.93 -6.54
CA ARG A 86 -8.16 14.90 -7.56
C ARG A 86 -7.50 15.56 -8.76
N THR A 87 -6.27 15.16 -9.08
CA THR A 87 -5.51 15.67 -10.24
C THR A 87 -4.94 14.46 -10.99
N ASN A 88 -5.11 14.40 -12.31
CA ASN A 88 -4.51 13.37 -13.17
C ASN A 88 -4.68 11.91 -12.66
N GLY A 89 -5.83 11.59 -12.08
CA GLY A 89 -6.15 10.23 -11.61
C GLY A 89 -5.63 9.87 -10.22
N TYR A 90 -5.10 10.82 -9.44
CA TYR A 90 -4.69 10.60 -8.04
C TYR A 90 -5.13 11.75 -7.13
N VAL A 91 -5.13 11.51 -5.81
CA VAL A 91 -5.47 12.53 -4.81
C VAL A 91 -4.20 13.22 -4.30
N VAL A 92 -4.29 14.53 -4.10
CA VAL A 92 -3.25 15.37 -3.48
C VAL A 92 -3.82 16.08 -2.27
N LEU A 93 -3.08 16.09 -1.16
CA LEU A 93 -3.43 16.89 0.02
C LEU A 93 -3.06 18.35 -0.18
N GLY A 94 -3.98 19.23 0.22
CA GLY A 94 -3.71 20.63 0.46
C GLY A 94 -3.48 20.91 1.94
N ARG A 95 -3.87 22.11 2.36
CA ARG A 95 -3.70 22.56 3.75
C ARG A 95 -4.55 21.74 4.73
N PRO A 96 -4.11 21.66 6.01
CA PRO A 96 -4.94 21.12 7.08
C PRO A 96 -6.23 21.93 7.26
N LEU A 97 -7.30 21.26 7.70
CA LEU A 97 -8.62 21.85 7.91
C LEU A 97 -9.13 21.60 9.33
N THR A 98 -9.89 22.56 9.85
CA THR A 98 -10.73 22.34 11.02
C THR A 98 -11.94 21.49 10.65
N PHE A 99 -12.61 20.90 11.64
CA PHE A 99 -13.84 20.14 11.42
C PHE A 99 -14.93 20.98 10.72
N ARG A 100 -15.10 22.23 11.13
CA ARG A 100 -16.10 23.14 10.55
C ARG A 100 -15.76 23.46 9.09
N ASP A 101 -14.49 23.71 8.79
CA ASP A 101 -14.06 24.01 7.41
C ASP A 101 -14.21 22.78 6.50
N ALA A 102 -13.85 21.60 7.00
CA ALA A 102 -14.06 20.34 6.30
C ALA A 102 -15.54 20.12 5.99
N MET A 103 -16.43 20.36 6.97
CA MET A 103 -17.87 20.23 6.80
C MET A 103 -18.40 21.18 5.71
N GLN A 104 -18.01 22.46 5.75
CA GLN A 104 -18.45 23.44 4.75
C GLN A 104 -17.92 23.10 3.35
N ARG A 105 -16.67 22.64 3.27
CA ARG A 105 -16.03 22.22 2.02
C ARG A 105 -16.80 21.08 1.35
N VAL A 106 -17.14 20.03 2.11
CA VAL A 106 -17.91 18.89 1.59
C VAL A 106 -19.34 19.30 1.22
N LYS A 107 -20.00 20.14 2.03
CA LYS A 107 -21.33 20.69 1.69
C LYS A 107 -21.31 21.47 0.37
N GLY A 108 -20.23 22.22 0.14
CA GLY A 108 -19.95 22.96 -1.10
C GLY A 108 -19.52 22.10 -2.28
N GLY A 109 -19.43 20.78 -2.13
CA GLY A 109 -19.12 19.86 -3.24
C GLY A 109 -17.63 19.60 -3.46
N SER A 110 -16.77 20.01 -2.53
CA SER A 110 -15.32 19.81 -2.61
C SER A 110 -14.85 18.62 -1.76
N ASP A 111 -13.76 17.99 -2.20
CA ASP A 111 -13.22 16.79 -1.56
C ASP A 111 -12.41 17.12 -0.28
N VAL A 112 -12.45 16.19 0.67
CA VAL A 112 -11.71 16.23 1.94
C VAL A 112 -11.02 14.89 2.16
N PHE A 113 -9.82 14.93 2.74
CA PHE A 113 -9.13 13.74 3.22
C PHE A 113 -9.17 13.71 4.76
N ALA A 114 -9.59 12.60 5.35
CA ALA A 114 -9.60 12.39 6.78
C ALA A 114 -8.44 11.49 7.22
N SER A 115 -7.91 11.70 8.42
CA SER A 115 -6.79 10.89 8.95
C SER A 115 -7.17 9.42 9.21
N SER A 116 -8.45 9.12 9.36
CA SER A 116 -8.94 7.77 9.63
C SER A 116 -10.37 7.58 9.14
N HIS A 117 -10.75 6.31 8.97
CA HIS A 117 -12.13 5.89 8.69
C HIS A 117 -13.14 6.49 9.69
N ALA A 118 -12.86 6.43 10.99
CA ALA A 118 -13.76 6.97 12.02
C ALA A 118 -13.97 8.49 11.90
N ASN A 119 -12.91 9.24 11.56
CA ASN A 119 -13.00 10.68 11.33
C ASN A 119 -13.78 10.99 10.04
N ALA A 120 -13.57 10.22 8.97
CA ALA A 120 -14.34 10.33 7.73
C ALA A 120 -15.84 10.09 7.98
N LEU A 121 -16.18 9.03 8.72
CA LEU A 121 -17.55 8.66 9.05
C LEU A 121 -18.23 9.72 9.92
N THR A 122 -17.53 10.21 10.95
CA THR A 122 -18.04 11.30 11.82
C THR A 122 -18.34 12.55 11.01
N LEU A 123 -17.44 12.94 10.11
CA LEU A 123 -17.67 14.09 9.22
C LEU A 123 -18.85 13.85 8.29
N ALA A 124 -18.98 12.65 7.71
CA ALA A 124 -20.10 12.30 6.83
C ALA A 124 -21.45 12.41 7.56
N TYR A 125 -21.56 11.83 8.76
CA TYR A 125 -22.78 11.90 9.58
C TYR A 125 -23.11 13.31 10.08
N SER A 126 -22.11 14.18 10.24
CA SER A 126 -22.37 15.58 10.60
C SER A 126 -23.04 16.39 9.48
N ILE A 127 -23.06 15.85 8.26
CA ILE A 127 -23.61 16.50 7.06
C ILE A 127 -24.91 15.85 6.62
N THR A 128 -25.00 14.51 6.69
CA THR A 128 -26.15 13.72 6.24
C THR A 128 -26.45 12.61 7.23
N SER A 129 -27.73 12.24 7.39
CA SER A 129 -28.14 11.10 8.21
C SER A 129 -27.85 9.74 7.55
N SER A 130 -27.55 9.73 6.25
CA SER A 130 -27.39 8.51 5.46
C SER A 130 -26.22 8.65 4.47
N PRO A 131 -24.97 8.68 4.95
CA PRO A 131 -23.81 8.67 4.08
C PRO A 131 -23.70 7.37 3.30
N ILE A 132 -23.14 7.43 2.10
CA ILE A 132 -22.97 6.29 1.19
C ILE A 132 -21.50 5.89 1.20
N GLY A 133 -21.23 4.60 1.34
CA GLY A 133 -19.88 4.05 1.45
C GLY A 133 -19.64 3.27 2.75
N PRO A 134 -18.39 2.90 3.06
CA PRO A 134 -17.19 3.28 2.30
C PRO A 134 -17.10 2.55 0.97
N GLU A 135 -16.80 3.28 -0.09
CA GLU A 135 -16.61 2.76 -1.45
C GLU A 135 -15.16 2.99 -1.89
N ILE A 136 -14.67 2.12 -2.77
CA ILE A 136 -13.44 2.31 -3.54
C ILE A 136 -13.78 2.05 -5.00
N ASP A 137 -13.17 2.82 -5.92
CA ASP A 137 -13.41 2.66 -7.35
C ASP A 137 -13.17 1.20 -7.77
N GLN A 138 -14.10 0.63 -8.56
CA GLN A 138 -14.07 -0.78 -8.95
C GLN A 138 -12.75 -1.13 -9.63
N GLY A 139 -12.11 -2.21 -9.16
CA GLY A 139 -10.82 -2.67 -9.70
C GLY A 139 -9.61 -1.81 -9.31
N LYS A 140 -9.79 -0.83 -8.41
CA LYS A 140 -8.71 0.06 -7.91
C LYS A 140 -8.25 -0.27 -6.49
N LEU A 141 -8.63 -1.45 -6.01
CA LEU A 141 -8.12 -1.99 -4.75
C LEU A 141 -6.58 -2.06 -4.83
N PHE A 142 -5.90 -1.49 -3.85
CA PHE A 142 -4.43 -1.41 -3.77
C PHE A 142 -3.74 -0.66 -4.93
N SER A 143 -4.48 0.19 -5.65
CA SER A 143 -3.89 1.08 -6.67
C SER A 143 -3.48 2.42 -6.07
N ASP A 144 -2.26 2.87 -6.37
CA ASP A 144 -1.76 4.18 -5.96
C ASP A 144 -2.72 5.31 -6.38
N GLY A 145 -3.03 6.21 -5.45
CA GLY A 145 -3.89 7.36 -5.68
C GLY A 145 -5.40 7.11 -5.53
N TYR A 146 -5.81 5.87 -5.23
CA TYR A 146 -7.21 5.51 -4.93
C TYR A 146 -7.38 5.18 -3.46
N TYR A 147 -8.43 5.75 -2.86
CA TYR A 147 -8.69 5.65 -1.43
C TYR A 147 -10.15 5.29 -1.20
N TYR A 148 -10.40 4.57 -0.11
CA TYR A 148 -11.75 4.42 0.40
C TYR A 148 -12.34 5.79 0.71
N HIS A 149 -13.62 5.96 0.42
CA HIS A 149 -14.30 7.22 0.64
C HIS A 149 -15.78 7.08 0.93
N TYR A 150 -16.32 8.13 1.55
CA TYR A 150 -17.75 8.33 1.70
C TYR A 150 -18.26 9.41 0.75
N HIS A 151 -19.51 9.26 0.34
CA HIS A 151 -20.30 10.28 -0.32
C HIS A 151 -21.41 10.77 0.62
N ILE A 152 -21.68 12.08 0.61
CA ILE A 152 -22.82 12.66 1.33
C ILE A 152 -24.15 12.44 0.60
N ASN A 153 -24.12 12.30 -0.73
CA ASN A 153 -25.21 11.86 -1.59
C ASN A 153 -24.63 11.43 -2.96
N ARG A 154 -25.40 10.71 -3.78
CA ARG A 154 -24.93 10.28 -5.12
C ARG A 154 -24.78 11.42 -6.13
N GLN A 155 -25.44 12.56 -5.89
CA GLN A 155 -25.49 13.67 -6.83
C GLN A 155 -24.34 14.67 -6.65
N LYS A 156 -23.80 14.84 -5.44
CA LYS A 156 -22.64 15.69 -5.20
C LYS A 156 -21.39 14.84 -5.34
N LYS A 157 -20.52 15.25 -6.25
CA LYS A 157 -19.23 14.62 -6.55
C LYS A 157 -18.16 14.82 -5.45
N ALA A 158 -18.57 15.12 -4.22
CA ALA A 158 -17.68 15.30 -3.08
C ALA A 158 -17.36 13.95 -2.44
N HIS A 159 -16.09 13.77 -2.11
CA HIS A 159 -15.57 12.55 -1.50
C HIS A 159 -14.93 12.91 -0.16
N ILE A 160 -15.19 12.08 0.84
CA ILE A 160 -14.49 12.10 2.12
C ILE A 160 -13.56 10.88 2.14
N PHE A 161 -12.32 11.07 1.69
CA PHE A 161 -11.31 10.02 1.57
C PHE A 161 -10.67 9.64 2.91
N PHE A 162 -10.18 8.40 3.03
CA PHE A 162 -9.35 7.94 4.14
C PHE A 162 -8.43 6.77 3.72
N LEU A 163 -7.37 6.52 4.48
CA LEU A 163 -6.33 5.54 4.12
C LEU A 163 -6.75 4.08 4.26
N PHE A 164 -7.38 3.70 5.38
CA PHE A 164 -7.66 2.30 5.72
C PHE A 164 -9.01 2.16 6.42
N TYR A 165 -9.74 1.09 6.08
CA TYR A 165 -10.95 0.64 6.76
C TYR A 165 -10.57 -0.23 7.97
#